data_AF-A0A8G2E8N7-F1
#
_entry.id   AF-A0A8G2E8N7-F1
#
_cell.length_a   1.000
_cell.length_b   1.000
_cell.length_c   1.000
_cell.angle_alpha   90.00
_cell.angle_beta   90.00
_cell.angle_gamma   90.00
#
_symmetry.space_group_name_H-M   'P 1'
#
loop_
_entity.id
_entity.type
_entity.pdbx_description
1 polymer ?
#
loop_
_entity_poly.entity_id
_entity_poly.type
_entity_poly.pdbx_seq_one_letter_code
_entity_poly.pdbx_strand_id
1 'polypeptide(L)'
;MYADDALVRARQRAWIEFSTSMPGNAWQFLNATDQAIADSKRAVLREQLERIESELSLGPYFSGAEFSMVDAVQTPVFRYFSIIDASVSEAIFEGLQRGKLHLRKGKVYKPLYQ
;
A
#
# COMPACT_ATOMS: atom_id res chain seq x y z
N MET A 1 15.45 -0.72 4.22
CA MET A 1 16.12 0.62 4.20
C MET A 1 16.66 0.90 2.78
N TYR A 2 17.25 2.09 2.51
CA TYR A 2 17.69 2.43 1.14
C TYR A 2 18.87 1.55 0.71
N ALA A 3 18.94 1.20 -0.57
CA ALA A 3 20.04 0.41 -1.12
C ALA A 3 21.32 1.22 -1.27
N ASP A 4 22.49 0.56 -1.19
CA ASP A 4 23.80 1.17 -1.45
C ASP A 4 24.07 1.38 -2.94
N ASP A 5 23.59 0.45 -3.78
CA ASP A 5 23.61 0.62 -5.23
C ASP A 5 22.78 1.84 -5.65
N ALA A 6 23.40 2.74 -6.42
CA ALA A 6 22.82 4.02 -6.78
C ALA A 6 21.56 3.88 -7.67
N LEU A 7 21.54 2.90 -8.57
CA LEU A 7 20.41 2.67 -9.46
C LEU A 7 19.23 2.08 -8.69
N VAL A 8 19.48 1.11 -7.81
CA VAL A 8 18.44 0.53 -6.96
C VAL A 8 17.85 1.59 -6.03
N ARG A 9 18.70 2.43 -5.41
CA ARG A 9 18.24 3.54 -4.57
C ARG A 9 17.40 4.56 -5.33
N ALA A 10 17.77 4.88 -6.58
CA ALA A 10 16.96 5.75 -7.44
C ALA A 10 15.59 5.16 -7.74
N ARG A 11 15.50 3.84 -8.02
CA ARG A 11 14.22 3.14 -8.20
C ARG A 11 13.38 3.15 -6.93
N GLN A 12 13.99 2.94 -5.76
CA GLN A 12 13.27 3.04 -4.48
C GLN A 12 12.67 4.44 -4.28
N ARG A 13 13.42 5.51 -4.62
CA ARG A 13 12.91 6.89 -4.54
C ARG A 13 11.75 7.13 -5.51
N ALA A 14 11.82 6.59 -6.72
CA ALA A 14 10.72 6.71 -7.69
C ALA A 14 9.43 6.05 -7.17
N TRP A 15 9.55 4.87 -6.56
CA TRP A 15 8.41 4.17 -5.95
C TRP A 15 7.85 4.86 -4.71
N ILE A 16 8.73 5.47 -3.91
CA ILE A 16 8.31 6.30 -2.77
C ILE A 16 7.51 7.50 -3.28
N GLU A 17 8.03 8.22 -4.28
CA GLU A 17 7.35 9.39 -4.85
C GLU A 17 5.99 9.02 -5.46
N PHE A 18 5.92 7.92 -6.20
CA PHE A 18 4.66 7.39 -6.72
C PHE A 18 3.63 7.12 -5.61
N SER A 19 4.11 6.64 -4.46
CA SER A 19 3.25 6.24 -3.33
C SER A 19 2.85 7.42 -2.42
N THR A 20 3.48 8.59 -2.56
CA THR A 20 3.29 9.75 -1.66
C THR A 20 1.83 10.19 -1.53
N SER A 21 1.04 10.09 -2.60
CA SER A 21 -0.37 10.52 -2.60
C SER A 21 -1.34 9.46 -2.06
N MET A 22 -0.93 8.19 -1.95
CA MET A 22 -1.83 7.09 -1.60
C MET A 22 -2.52 7.26 -0.24
N PRO A 23 -1.84 7.68 0.85
CA PRO A 23 -2.50 7.90 2.13
C PRO A 23 -3.60 8.97 2.05
N GLY A 24 -3.37 10.04 1.28
CA GLY A 24 -4.35 11.10 1.07
C GLY A 24 -5.56 10.62 0.27
N ASN A 25 -5.33 9.84 -0.80
CA ASN A 25 -6.40 9.23 -1.58
C ASN A 25 -7.22 8.25 -0.74
N ALA A 26 -6.56 7.42 0.08
CA ALA A 26 -7.23 6.50 1.00
C ALA A 26 -8.07 7.25 2.05
N TRP A 27 -7.53 8.31 2.65
CA TRP A 27 -8.30 9.11 3.60
C TRP A 27 -9.54 9.74 2.96
N GLN A 28 -9.40 10.35 1.77
CA GLN A 28 -10.52 10.96 1.06
C GLN A 28 -11.56 9.92 0.62
N PHE A 29 -11.12 8.76 0.14
CA PHE A 29 -12.02 7.65 -0.17
C PHE A 29 -12.84 7.22 1.06
N LEU A 30 -12.17 7.04 2.21
CA LEU A 30 -12.81 6.50 3.41
C LEU A 30 -13.65 7.51 4.19
N ASN A 31 -13.43 8.81 4.02
CA ASN A 31 -14.04 9.85 4.86
C ASN A 31 -14.83 10.92 4.09
N ALA A 32 -14.88 10.86 2.76
CA ALA A 32 -15.68 11.81 1.99
C ALA A 32 -17.17 11.69 2.33
N THR A 33 -17.82 12.84 2.53
CA THR A 33 -19.28 12.94 2.68
C THR A 33 -20.00 13.03 1.34
N ASP A 34 -19.27 13.31 0.27
CA ASP A 34 -19.74 13.33 -1.11
C ASP A 34 -19.38 12.00 -1.80
N GLN A 35 -20.40 11.32 -2.33
CA GLN A 35 -20.26 10.01 -2.95
C GLN A 35 -19.38 10.05 -4.22
N ALA A 36 -19.48 11.10 -5.03
CA ALA A 36 -18.69 11.23 -6.25
C ALA A 36 -17.20 11.43 -5.93
N ILE A 37 -16.89 12.16 -4.86
CA ILE A 37 -15.51 12.28 -4.36
C ILE A 37 -15.01 10.92 -3.85
N ALA A 38 -15.81 10.20 -3.06
CA ALA A 38 -15.43 8.88 -2.55
C ALA A 38 -15.14 7.90 -3.71
N ASP A 39 -16.03 7.84 -4.70
CA ASP A 39 -15.89 6.95 -5.86
C ASP A 39 -14.67 7.31 -6.71
N SER A 40 -14.44 8.60 -6.96
CA SER A 40 -13.25 9.07 -7.69
C SER A 40 -11.95 8.69 -6.98
N LYS A 41 -11.89 8.90 -5.66
CA LYS A 41 -10.67 8.61 -4.88
C LYS A 41 -10.46 7.11 -4.68
N ARG A 42 -11.55 6.33 -4.61
CA ARG A 42 -11.50 4.86 -4.68
C ARG A 42 -10.83 4.41 -5.98
N ALA A 43 -11.27 4.95 -7.12
CA ALA A 43 -10.74 4.58 -8.43
C ALA A 43 -9.24 4.90 -8.55
N VAL A 44 -8.83 6.12 -8.18
CA VAL A 44 -7.41 6.51 -8.18
C VAL A 44 -6.58 5.60 -7.28
N LEU A 45 -7.03 5.32 -6.06
CA LEU A 45 -6.32 4.42 -5.16
C LEU A 45 -6.24 3.00 -5.73
N ARG A 46 -7.31 2.51 -6.36
CA ARG A 46 -7.35 1.20 -7.00
C ARG A 46 -6.31 1.08 -8.11
N GLU A 47 -6.21 2.07 -8.99
CA GLU A 47 -5.19 2.13 -10.05
C GLU A 47 -3.76 2.11 -9.47
N GLN A 48 -3.52 2.85 -8.39
CA GLN A 48 -2.22 2.85 -7.71
C GLN A 48 -1.87 1.48 -7.15
N LEU A 49 -2.83 0.80 -6.53
CA LEU A 49 -2.65 -0.54 -6.00
C LEU A 49 -2.42 -1.58 -7.11
N GLU A 50 -3.07 -1.45 -8.26
CA GLU A 50 -2.83 -2.31 -9.43
C GLU A 50 -1.42 -2.13 -9.99
N ARG A 51 -0.96 -0.88 -10.05
CA ARG A 51 0.40 -0.59 -10.49
C ARG A 51 1.43 -1.20 -9.54
N ILE A 52 1.22 -1.10 -8.22
CA ILE A 52 2.07 -1.76 -7.23
C ILE A 52 2.01 -3.27 -7.40
N GLU A 53 0.82 -3.87 -7.49
CA GLU A 53 0.65 -5.31 -7.69
C GLU A 53 1.46 -5.81 -8.89
N SER A 54 1.45 -5.08 -10.01
CA SER A 54 2.19 -5.46 -11.22
C SER A 54 3.72 -5.55 -11.01
N GLU A 55 4.24 -4.85 -10.00
CA GLU A 55 5.68 -4.68 -9.76
C GLU A 55 6.15 -5.47 -8.52
N LEU A 56 5.22 -5.94 -7.69
CA LEU A 56 5.53 -6.80 -6.54
C LEU A 56 6.24 -8.07 -6.98
N SER A 57 7.47 -8.24 -6.50
CA SER A 57 8.22 -9.48 -6.68
C SER A 57 7.65 -10.61 -5.82
N LEU A 58 8.02 -11.86 -6.12
CA LEU A 58 7.70 -12.99 -5.25
C LEU A 58 8.44 -12.82 -3.92
N GLY A 59 7.69 -12.75 -2.82
CA GLY A 59 8.25 -12.61 -1.48
C GLY A 59 7.39 -11.73 -0.57
N PRO A 60 7.79 -11.57 0.70
CA PRO A 60 7.01 -10.81 1.69
C PRO A 60 7.04 -9.28 1.50
N TYR A 61 8.01 -8.74 0.76
CA TYR A 61 8.25 -7.30 0.60
C TYR A 61 8.16 -6.86 -0.87
N PHE A 62 8.15 -5.54 -1.08
CA PHE A 62 8.06 -4.92 -2.40
C PHE A 62 9.09 -5.49 -3.38
N SER A 63 10.33 -5.63 -2.91
CA SER A 63 11.47 -6.17 -3.67
C SER A 63 11.71 -7.67 -3.43
N GLY A 64 10.69 -8.42 -3.01
CA GLY A 64 10.78 -9.86 -2.75
C GLY A 64 11.16 -10.16 -1.30
N ALA A 65 12.33 -10.75 -1.06
CA ALA A 65 12.75 -11.20 0.26
C ALA A 65 13.30 -10.09 1.17
N GLU A 66 13.72 -8.96 0.59
CA GLU A 66 14.41 -7.87 1.30
C GLU A 66 13.49 -6.70 1.63
N PHE A 67 13.51 -6.25 2.89
CA PHE A 67 12.74 -5.09 3.34
C PHE A 67 13.41 -3.77 2.93
N SER A 68 12.67 -2.90 2.25
CA SER A 68 13.18 -1.64 1.68
C SER A 68 12.51 -0.40 2.27
N MET A 69 12.97 0.79 1.90
CA MET A 69 12.25 2.03 2.25
C MET A 69 10.87 2.13 1.60
N VAL A 70 10.65 1.45 0.47
CA VAL A 70 9.36 1.43 -0.21
C VAL A 70 8.31 0.77 0.68
N ASP A 71 8.66 -0.35 1.31
CA ASP A 71 7.80 -1.07 2.25
C ASP A 71 7.40 -0.19 3.45
N ALA A 72 8.38 0.49 4.05
CA ALA A 72 8.15 1.39 5.18
C ALA A 72 7.16 2.53 4.83
N VAL A 73 7.32 3.12 3.65
CA VAL A 73 6.46 4.24 3.19
C VAL A 73 5.06 3.77 2.82
N GLN A 74 4.91 2.56 2.26
CA GLN A 74 3.61 2.03 1.87
C GLN A 74 2.81 1.45 3.06
N THR A 75 3.50 1.01 4.13
CA THR A 75 2.90 0.37 5.30
C THR A 75 1.67 1.10 5.88
N PRO A 76 1.64 2.45 6.04
CA PRO A 76 0.49 3.15 6.59
C PRO A 76 -0.81 2.92 5.81
N VAL A 77 -0.75 2.85 4.48
CA VAL A 77 -1.92 2.59 3.64
C VAL A 77 -2.47 1.20 3.93
N PHE A 78 -1.63 0.17 3.89
CA PHE A 78 -2.05 -1.20 4.22
C PHE A 78 -2.53 -1.32 5.66
N ARG A 79 -1.93 -0.57 6.60
CA ARG A 79 -2.38 -0.56 8.00
C ARG A 79 -3.82 -0.09 8.13
N TYR A 80 -4.23 0.98 7.44
CA TYR A 80 -5.63 1.44 7.46
C TYR A 80 -6.58 0.35 7.00
N PHE A 81 -6.32 -0.26 5.85
CA PHE A 81 -7.17 -1.31 5.33
C PHE A 81 -7.15 -2.61 6.16
N SER A 82 -6.20 -2.77 7.08
CA SER A 82 -6.15 -3.92 8.00
C SER A 82 -7.10 -3.80 9.20
N ILE A 83 -7.59 -2.59 9.50
CA ILE A 83 -8.39 -2.27 10.70
C ILE A 83 -9.80 -1.74 10.41
N ILE A 84 -10.08 -1.29 9.19
CA ILE A 84 -11.43 -0.88 8.80
C ILE A 84 -12.34 -2.09 8.56
N ASP A 85 -13.60 -1.82 8.25
CA ASP A 85 -14.58 -2.83 7.84
C ASP A 85 -14.02 -3.76 6.75
N ALA A 86 -14.17 -5.07 6.98
CA ALA A 86 -13.61 -6.09 6.11
C ALA A 86 -14.18 -6.03 4.70
N SER A 87 -15.47 -5.67 4.52
CA SER A 87 -16.10 -5.59 3.21
C SER A 87 -15.48 -4.50 2.33
N VAL A 88 -15.18 -3.33 2.92
CA VAL A 88 -14.51 -2.22 2.23
C VAL A 88 -13.09 -2.60 1.85
N SER A 89 -12.38 -3.25 2.76
CA SER A 89 -11.01 -3.74 2.53
C SER A 89 -10.95 -4.84 1.46
N GLU A 90 -11.87 -5.80 1.50
CA GLU A 90 -11.93 -6.90 0.53
C GLU A 90 -12.22 -6.40 -0.88
N ALA A 91 -13.11 -5.41 -1.01
CA ALA A 91 -13.47 -4.80 -2.28
C ALA A 91 -12.29 -4.03 -2.91
N ILE A 92 -11.57 -3.20 -2.15
CA ILE A 92 -10.47 -2.40 -2.72
C ILE A 92 -9.28 -3.28 -3.18
N PHE A 93 -9.10 -4.44 -2.56
CA PHE A 93 -8.03 -5.39 -2.91
C PHE A 93 -8.49 -6.53 -3.83
N GLU A 94 -9.73 -6.54 -4.30
CA GLU A 94 -10.24 -7.59 -5.18
C GLU A 94 -9.34 -7.79 -6.40
N GLY A 95 -8.93 -9.04 -6.68
CA GLY A 95 -8.00 -9.35 -7.77
C GLY A 95 -6.50 -9.12 -7.45
N LEU A 96 -6.15 -8.44 -6.35
CA LEU A 96 -4.77 -8.14 -5.98
C LEU A 96 -4.18 -9.18 -5.00
N GLN A 97 -3.80 -10.35 -5.51
CA GLN A 97 -3.40 -11.47 -4.65
C GLN A 97 -2.10 -11.19 -3.87
N ARG A 98 -1.10 -10.51 -4.48
CA ARG A 98 0.15 -10.18 -3.78
C ARG A 98 -0.05 -9.04 -2.79
N GLY A 99 -0.85 -8.03 -3.14
CA GLY A 99 -1.27 -6.95 -2.24
C GLY A 99 -2.01 -7.47 -0.99
N LYS A 100 -2.91 -8.44 -1.15
CA LYS A 100 -3.60 -9.09 -0.02
C LYS A 100 -2.64 -9.83 0.93
N LEU A 101 -1.57 -10.44 0.39
CA LEU A 101 -0.54 -11.07 1.22
C LEU A 101 0.22 -10.03 2.05
N HIS A 102 0.53 -8.89 1.45
CA HIS A 102 1.19 -7.76 2.12
C HIS A 102 0.30 -7.18 3.24
N LEU A 103 -1.01 -7.03 2.99
CA LEU A 103 -2.01 -6.60 3.99
C LEU A 103 -2.07 -7.55 5.20
N ARG A 104 -2.04 -8.87 4.98
CA ARG A 104 -2.07 -9.88 6.05
C ARG A 104 -0.85 -9.82 6.97
N LYS A 105 0.31 -9.41 6.46
CA LYS A 105 1.55 -9.23 7.25
C LYS A 105 1.50 -8.00 8.17
N GLY A 106 0.79 -6.95 7.77
CA GLY A 106 0.52 -5.78 8.63
C GLY A 106 -0.25 -6.11 9.92
N LYS A 107 -0.96 -7.24 9.97
CA LYS A 107 -1.60 -7.76 11.20
C LYS A 107 -0.61 -8.46 12.16
N VAL A 108 0.59 -8.82 11.70
CA VAL A 108 1.63 -9.50 12.49
C VAL A 108 2.53 -8.52 13.24
N TYR A 109 2.60 -7.25 12.81
CA TYR A 109 3.14 -6.16 13.63
C TYR A 109 2.17 -5.86 14.77
N LYS A 110 2.23 -6.65 15.85
CA LYS A 110 1.67 -6.26 17.15
C LYS A 110 2.33 -4.96 17.60
N PRO A 111 1.60 -4.00 18.19
CA PRO A 111 2.22 -2.80 18.76
C PRO A 111 3.20 -3.24 19.84
N LEU A 112 4.42 -2.71 19.82
CA LEU A 112 5.44 -2.85 20.89
C LEU A 112 5.09 -2.03 22.15
N TYR A 113 3.80 -1.80 22.41
CA TYR A 113 3.30 -1.16 23.62
C TYR A 113 2.08 -1.94 24.12
N GLN A 114 2.37 -2.97 24.91
CA GLN A 114 1.59 -3.34 26.09
C GLN A 114 2.50 -3.18 27.30
#